data_AF-A0A433DAM3-F1
#
_entry.id   AF-A0A433DAM3-F1
#
_cell.length_a   1.000
_cell.length_b   1.000
_cell.length_c   1.000
_cell.angle_alpha   90.00
_cell.angle_beta   90.00
_cell.angle_gamma   90.00
#
_symmetry.space_group_name_H-M   'P 1'
#
loop_
_entity.id
_entity.type
_entity.pdbx_description
1 polymer ?
#
loop_
_entity_poly.entity_id
_entity_poly.type
_entity_poly.pdbx_seq_one_letter_code
_entity_poly.pdbx_strand_id
1 'polypeptide(L)'
;MPLPTSSVEAVGSEQSRHHTSSTMSSKRTEPDPRAESTSHPNKKPKTNSLASRAGDHLSDCTDLTCTGCAAGEIELTFLAEDGTTTTQPPPTRLLSMALEEASAELYSQHAVGMAKQLFDLAIEGFEHLKEEAAVDAWAVETRCAYGTCLVEFGRYLPVQESAKEGVEVFQGVVDDFAKKARGERGRGKSASEVEAIMSEQSSELDEAVELARALVGLGKAKLVVVQLQRKAAQEQEPEDEDEEEGRVRLKITKEEKKLYNEALEAVEKGLAILNSRNAECGASAFVRESILVAKELHSYGTLLDQPHHRVYLGLRTASATFIFKDHALEIFSRAIAQLAAAHVADPKSLDNDNFVQRLWGACLYNRARSMAEGEGEQNTNEAKTLLQQAIDRLSAARKLADSTSVSSELLATAPATESTIELELLGQSYILLSTLAEDEEEALNAFDTGVEQLKHALELDPDNEDLREQLALL
;
A
#
# COMPACT_ATOMS: atom_id res chain seq x y z
N MET A 1 -4.71 -61.30 -14.21
CA MET A 1 -4.06 -61.54 -15.52
C MET A 1 -4.24 -60.29 -16.40
N PRO A 2 -3.35 -60.05 -17.37
CA PRO A 2 -2.48 -58.86 -17.26
C PRO A 2 -2.88 -57.62 -18.08
N LEU A 3 -2.14 -56.54 -17.80
CA LEU A 3 -2.00 -55.32 -18.59
C LEU A 3 -1.57 -55.59 -20.04
N PRO A 4 -1.67 -54.57 -20.91
CA PRO A 4 -0.52 -54.23 -21.74
C PRO A 4 -0.04 -52.79 -21.52
N THR A 5 1.28 -52.65 -21.38
CA THR A 5 2.03 -51.41 -21.57
C THR A 5 2.38 -51.24 -23.05
N SER A 6 2.58 -50.00 -23.52
CA SER A 6 3.46 -49.76 -24.68
C SER A 6 4.22 -48.45 -24.54
N SER A 7 5.51 -48.57 -24.21
CA SER A 7 6.50 -47.52 -24.29
C SER A 7 6.97 -47.36 -25.74
N VAL A 8 7.24 -46.13 -26.19
CA VAL A 8 8.09 -45.88 -27.36
C VAL A 8 9.02 -44.71 -27.05
N GLU A 9 10.29 -45.01 -26.79
CA GLU A 9 11.39 -44.06 -26.90
C GLU A 9 12.01 -44.15 -28.30
N ALA A 10 12.43 -43.02 -28.87
CA ALA A 10 13.56 -42.98 -29.81
C ALA A 10 14.14 -41.57 -29.96
N VAL A 11 15.42 -41.43 -29.61
CA VAL A 11 16.51 -40.81 -30.41
C VAL A 11 16.09 -39.70 -31.40
N GLY A 12 16.61 -38.46 -31.34
CA GLY A 12 17.94 -38.03 -30.90
C GLY A 12 18.74 -37.54 -32.12
N SER A 13 19.25 -36.30 -32.09
CA SER A 13 20.12 -35.74 -33.14
C SER A 13 20.90 -34.53 -32.61
N GLU A 14 22.16 -34.74 -32.25
CA GLU A 14 23.14 -33.67 -32.12
C GLU A 14 23.56 -33.16 -33.51
N GLN A 15 23.79 -31.86 -33.65
CA GLN A 15 24.76 -31.37 -34.64
C GLN A 15 25.46 -30.11 -34.15
N SER A 16 26.77 -30.23 -33.94
CA SER A 16 27.71 -29.15 -33.66
C SER A 16 28.29 -28.62 -34.98
N ARG A 17 28.65 -27.32 -35.04
CA ARG A 17 30.03 -26.86 -35.34
C ARG A 17 30.23 -25.34 -35.51
N HIS A 18 31.21 -24.83 -34.76
CA HIS A 18 32.26 -23.83 -35.08
C HIS A 18 31.96 -22.34 -35.41
N HIS A 19 32.61 -21.49 -34.58
CA HIS A 19 33.41 -20.29 -34.89
C HIS A 19 32.76 -19.11 -35.65
N THR A 20 32.89 -17.86 -35.19
CA THR A 20 34.18 -17.13 -35.14
C THR A 20 34.31 -16.09 -34.02
N SER A 21 35.57 -15.72 -33.73
CA SER A 21 35.95 -14.64 -32.82
C SER A 21 35.88 -13.26 -33.50
N SER A 22 35.58 -12.20 -32.74
CA SER A 22 35.97 -10.83 -33.06
C SER A 22 36.08 -9.98 -31.78
N THR A 23 37.32 -9.79 -31.32
CA THR A 23 37.69 -8.75 -30.37
C THR A 23 37.92 -7.44 -31.10
N MET A 24 37.38 -6.33 -30.59
CA MET A 24 37.72 -4.98 -31.04
C MET A 24 38.05 -4.10 -29.84
N SER A 25 39.32 -3.71 -29.74
CA SER A 25 39.80 -2.75 -28.75
C SER A 25 39.38 -1.33 -29.11
N SER A 26 38.82 -0.61 -28.14
CA SER A 26 38.72 0.86 -28.20
C SER A 26 39.69 1.48 -27.21
N LYS A 27 40.75 2.10 -27.75
CA LYS A 27 41.63 3.00 -26.99
C LYS A 27 40.81 4.20 -26.51
N ARG A 28 40.98 4.64 -25.27
CA ARG A 28 40.61 5.99 -24.86
C ARG A 28 41.84 6.69 -24.24
N THR A 29 42.01 7.94 -24.63
CA THR A 29 43.25 8.72 -24.47
C THR A 29 43.31 9.40 -23.10
N GLU A 30 44.50 9.46 -22.51
CA GLU A 30 44.81 10.31 -21.35
C GLU A 30 44.80 11.80 -21.74
N PRO A 31 44.42 12.72 -20.84
CA PRO A 31 44.79 14.13 -20.89
C PRO A 31 45.89 14.47 -19.86
N ASP A 32 46.94 15.14 -20.34
CA ASP A 32 48.09 15.66 -19.58
C ASP A 32 47.70 16.93 -18.76
N PRO A 33 48.27 17.20 -17.56
CA PRO A 33 47.81 18.30 -16.68
C PRO A 33 48.67 19.58 -16.78
N ARG A 34 48.13 20.69 -16.22
CA ARG A 34 48.61 22.11 -16.21
C ARG A 34 48.00 22.95 -17.35
N ALA A 35 47.62 24.22 -17.19
CA ALA A 35 47.45 25.12 -16.03
C ALA A 35 46.24 26.04 -16.39
N GLU A 36 45.72 27.01 -15.62
CA GLU A 36 46.35 28.08 -14.83
C GLU A 36 45.35 28.64 -13.79
N SER A 37 45.89 29.31 -12.77
CA SER A 37 45.13 30.05 -11.77
C SER A 37 44.86 31.50 -12.21
N THR A 38 43.60 31.96 -12.15
CA THR A 38 43.25 33.40 -12.16
C THR A 38 42.26 33.73 -11.05
N SER A 39 42.29 34.97 -10.57
CA SER A 39 41.93 35.34 -9.20
C SER A 39 40.73 36.30 -9.04
N HIS A 40 40.13 36.26 -7.84
CA HIS A 40 39.27 37.31 -7.21
C HIS A 40 37.84 37.53 -7.76
N PRO A 41 36.91 38.18 -7.00
CA PRO A 41 36.84 38.43 -5.55
C PRO A 41 35.47 38.12 -4.86
N ASN A 42 35.50 37.96 -3.53
CA ASN A 42 34.55 38.43 -2.52
C ASN A 42 33.02 38.54 -2.84
N LYS A 43 32.18 37.76 -2.15
CA LYS A 43 30.84 38.18 -1.70
C LYS A 43 30.39 37.35 -0.48
N LYS A 44 29.88 38.04 0.55
CA LYS A 44 29.28 37.44 1.75
C LYS A 44 27.93 36.80 1.39
N PRO A 45 27.53 35.66 1.98
CA PRO A 45 26.15 35.19 1.86
C PRO A 45 25.23 36.22 2.54
N LYS A 46 24.25 36.72 1.78
CA LYS A 46 23.12 37.46 2.34
C LYS A 46 22.04 36.44 2.67
N THR A 47 21.56 36.48 3.91
CA THR A 47 20.30 35.85 4.29
C THR A 47 19.15 36.56 3.56
N ASN A 48 18.51 35.88 2.62
CA ASN A 48 17.25 36.32 2.02
C ASN A 48 16.12 35.49 2.62
N SER A 49 15.43 36.05 3.62
CA SER A 49 14.08 35.58 3.93
C SER A 49 13.17 35.98 2.76
N LEU A 50 12.59 34.99 2.08
CA LEU A 50 11.57 35.19 1.06
C LEU A 50 10.22 34.74 1.62
N ALA A 51 9.44 35.72 2.08
CA ALA A 51 8.00 35.57 2.06
C ALA A 51 7.55 35.56 0.59
N SER A 52 6.83 34.51 0.19
CA SER A 52 6.26 34.39 -1.15
C SER A 52 5.35 35.60 -1.44
N ARG A 53 5.52 36.20 -2.63
CA ARG A 53 4.64 37.25 -3.11
C ARG A 53 3.60 36.63 -4.03
N ALA A 54 2.36 37.11 -3.93
CA ALA A 54 1.35 36.76 -4.92
C ALA A 54 1.77 37.27 -6.31
N GLY A 55 1.82 36.37 -7.31
CA GLY A 55 2.07 36.70 -8.71
C GLY A 55 3.29 36.05 -9.38
N ASP A 56 3.96 35.08 -8.76
CA ASP A 56 5.03 34.34 -9.45
C ASP A 56 4.44 33.23 -10.35
N HIS A 57 4.56 33.45 -11.67
CA HIS A 57 4.17 32.53 -12.73
C HIS A 57 5.40 32.17 -13.58
N LEU A 58 5.41 30.98 -14.18
CA LEU A 58 6.32 30.71 -15.30
C LEU A 58 6.01 31.68 -16.46
N SER A 59 7.03 32.11 -17.20
CA SER A 59 6.93 33.20 -18.18
C SER A 59 6.03 32.91 -19.40
N ASP A 60 5.61 31.66 -19.55
CA ASP A 60 4.74 31.10 -20.59
C ASP A 60 3.35 30.69 -20.07
N CYS A 61 3.06 30.92 -18.78
CA CYS A 61 1.79 30.60 -18.15
C CYS A 61 0.69 31.57 -18.60
N THR A 62 -0.23 31.09 -19.45
CA THR A 62 -1.30 31.91 -20.06
C THR A 62 -2.64 31.84 -19.32
N ASP A 63 -2.74 31.06 -18.26
CA ASP A 63 -3.97 30.92 -17.47
C ASP A 63 -4.17 32.12 -16.53
N LEU A 64 -5.25 32.87 -16.78
CA LEU A 64 -5.65 34.06 -16.01
C LEU A 64 -6.29 33.71 -14.64
N THR A 65 -6.61 32.45 -14.40
CA THR A 65 -7.15 31.93 -13.13
C THR A 65 -6.11 31.22 -12.27
N CYS A 66 -4.91 30.98 -12.81
CA CYS A 66 -3.80 30.41 -12.07
C CYS A 66 -3.40 31.33 -10.89
N THR A 67 -3.18 30.74 -9.72
CA THR A 67 -2.78 31.45 -8.49
C THR A 67 -1.27 31.39 -8.21
N GLY A 68 -0.51 30.63 -9.02
CA GLY A 68 0.94 30.48 -8.92
C GLY A 68 1.43 29.20 -9.60
N CYS A 69 1.76 29.28 -10.90
CA CYS A 69 2.33 28.16 -11.68
C CYS A 69 3.86 28.17 -11.68
N ALA A 70 4.51 29.17 -11.07
CA ALA A 70 5.91 29.02 -10.70
C ALA A 70 5.99 28.00 -9.56
N ALA A 71 6.28 26.75 -9.90
CA ALA A 71 6.78 25.77 -8.95
C ALA A 71 8.15 26.27 -8.45
N GLY A 72 8.12 27.13 -7.43
CA GLY A 72 9.31 27.52 -6.69
C GLY A 72 9.93 26.28 -6.05
N GLU A 73 11.26 26.24 -6.01
CA GLU A 73 11.97 25.23 -5.22
C GLU A 73 11.51 25.37 -3.77
N ILE A 74 10.86 24.34 -3.22
CA ILE A 74 10.57 24.27 -1.79
C ILE A 74 11.92 24.08 -1.08
N GLU A 75 12.18 24.87 -0.04
CA GLU A 75 13.41 24.79 0.74
C GLU A 75 13.07 24.31 2.16
N LEU A 76 13.32 23.03 2.45
CA LEU A 76 13.05 22.44 3.76
C LEU A 76 14.11 22.86 4.79
N THR A 77 13.69 23.62 5.79
CA THR A 77 14.54 24.05 6.91
C THR A 77 14.11 23.38 8.22
N PHE A 78 14.96 22.49 8.76
CA PHE A 78 14.66 21.71 9.97
C PHE A 78 15.13 22.42 11.25
N LEU A 79 14.27 23.22 11.87
CA LEU A 79 14.60 23.92 13.12
C LEU A 79 14.69 22.96 14.32
N ALA A 80 15.73 23.10 15.15
CA ALA A 80 15.82 22.45 16.45
C ALA A 80 14.90 23.14 17.49
N GLU A 81 14.58 22.46 18.59
CA GLU A 81 13.73 23.01 19.67
C GLU A 81 14.25 24.32 20.29
N ASP A 82 15.57 24.56 20.21
CA ASP A 82 16.23 25.77 20.70
C ASP A 82 16.30 26.91 19.66
N GLY A 83 15.79 26.69 18.44
CA GLY A 83 15.81 27.65 17.33
C GLY A 83 17.20 27.87 16.70
N THR A 84 18.20 27.01 16.99
CA THR A 84 19.54 27.10 16.41
C THR A 84 19.77 26.10 15.26
N THR A 85 21.00 26.08 14.71
CA THR A 85 21.31 25.49 13.41
C THR A 85 21.03 24.00 13.29
N THR A 86 20.62 23.64 12.07
CA THR A 86 19.85 22.46 11.71
C THR A 86 20.72 21.21 11.48
N THR A 87 20.50 20.14 12.25
CA THR A 87 20.87 18.79 11.78
C THR A 87 19.69 18.21 11.02
N GLN A 88 19.90 17.81 9.76
CA GLN A 88 18.90 17.08 8.99
C GLN A 88 18.44 15.84 9.78
N PRO A 89 17.12 15.57 9.91
CA PRO A 89 16.63 14.40 10.62
C PRO A 89 17.15 13.10 10.00
N PRO A 90 17.27 12.00 10.78
CA PRO A 90 17.66 10.72 10.23
C PRO A 90 16.66 10.23 9.17
N PRO A 91 17.06 9.41 8.18
CA PRO A 91 16.21 9.02 7.05
C PRO A 91 14.89 8.34 7.47
N THR A 92 14.90 7.60 8.58
CA THR A 92 13.69 7.01 9.17
C THR A 92 12.70 8.04 9.71
N ARG A 93 13.17 9.18 10.24
CA ARG A 93 12.28 10.28 10.65
C ARG A 93 11.79 11.08 9.44
N LEU A 94 12.64 11.28 8.43
CA LEU A 94 12.23 11.90 7.16
C LEU A 94 11.11 11.08 6.49
N LEU A 95 11.23 9.75 6.43
CA LEU A 95 10.16 8.87 5.96
C LEU A 95 8.87 9.01 6.79
N SER A 96 8.97 9.06 8.12
CA SER A 96 7.80 9.30 8.99
C SER A 96 7.11 10.62 8.65
N MET A 97 7.89 11.69 8.51
CA MET A 97 7.38 13.02 8.14
C MET A 97 6.78 13.04 6.72
N ALA A 98 7.38 12.32 5.76
CA ALA A 98 6.85 12.20 4.40
C ALA A 98 5.50 11.48 4.38
N LEU A 99 5.31 10.45 5.22
CA LEU A 99 4.04 9.73 5.37
C LEU A 99 2.98 10.55 6.12
N GLU A 100 3.39 11.25 7.17
CA GLU A 100 2.55 12.22 7.91
C GLU A 100 2.02 13.28 6.92
N GLU A 101 2.91 13.94 6.19
CA GLU A 101 2.57 14.98 5.22
C GLU A 101 1.72 14.43 4.06
N ALA A 102 2.13 13.32 3.42
CA ALA A 102 1.38 12.68 2.32
C ALA A 102 -0.07 12.32 2.69
N SER A 103 -0.36 12.07 3.96
CA SER A 103 -1.72 11.82 4.43
C SER A 103 -2.56 13.11 4.58
N ALA A 104 -1.90 14.26 4.78
CA ALA A 104 -2.52 15.59 4.89
C ALA A 104 -2.61 16.35 3.55
N GLU A 105 -1.71 16.09 2.60
CA GLU A 105 -1.62 16.87 1.34
C GLU A 105 -2.87 16.81 0.45
N LEU A 106 -3.72 15.80 0.66
CA LEU A 106 -5.01 15.61 -0.03
C LEU A 106 -5.95 16.84 0.01
N TYR A 107 -5.67 17.83 0.87
CA TYR A 107 -6.51 19.01 1.09
C TYR A 107 -5.93 20.36 0.66
N SER A 108 -4.72 20.41 0.08
CA SER A 108 -4.23 21.68 -0.47
C SER A 108 -3.40 21.55 -1.74
N GLN A 109 -3.77 22.34 -2.75
CA GLN A 109 -3.08 22.45 -4.04
C GLN A 109 -1.62 22.96 -3.93
N HIS A 110 -1.21 23.40 -2.74
CA HIS A 110 0.15 23.88 -2.45
C HIS A 110 1.02 22.86 -1.69
N ALA A 111 0.44 21.75 -1.19
CA ALA A 111 1.20 20.77 -0.42
C ALA A 111 2.05 19.85 -1.29
N VAL A 112 1.56 19.43 -2.47
CA VAL A 112 2.06 18.38 -3.42
C VAL A 112 3.59 18.23 -3.65
N GLY A 113 4.40 19.19 -3.21
CA GLY A 113 5.87 19.10 -3.20
C GLY A 113 6.53 18.77 -1.84
N MET A 114 5.87 18.89 -0.69
CA MET A 114 6.52 18.75 0.62
C MET A 114 6.80 17.30 0.97
N ALA A 115 5.78 16.43 0.93
CA ALA A 115 5.93 14.99 1.09
C ALA A 115 6.91 14.43 0.05
N LYS A 116 6.83 14.90 -1.21
CA LYS A 116 7.81 14.56 -2.24
C LYS A 116 9.24 14.86 -1.78
N GLN A 117 9.54 16.08 -1.35
CA GLN A 117 10.89 16.43 -0.92
C GLN A 117 11.34 15.70 0.35
N LEU A 118 10.42 15.42 1.28
CA LEU A 118 10.72 14.60 2.45
C LEU A 118 11.05 13.15 2.06
N PHE A 119 10.38 12.59 1.05
CA PHE A 119 10.77 11.31 0.44
C PHE A 119 12.10 11.39 -0.29
N ASP A 120 12.34 12.41 -1.12
CA ASP A 120 13.61 12.59 -1.85
C ASP A 120 14.78 12.62 -0.85
N LEU A 121 14.70 13.44 0.21
CA LEU A 121 15.69 13.53 1.29
C LEU A 121 15.84 12.22 2.08
N ALA A 122 14.76 11.47 2.28
CA ALA A 122 14.81 10.17 2.94
C ALA A 122 15.53 9.13 2.07
N ILE A 123 15.24 9.10 0.77
CA ILE A 123 15.88 8.22 -0.23
C ILE A 123 17.37 8.52 -0.29
N GLU A 124 17.77 9.78 -0.53
CA GLU A 124 19.18 10.20 -0.53
C GLU A 124 19.90 9.81 0.77
N GLY A 125 19.26 10.00 1.92
CA GLY A 125 19.81 9.63 3.21
C GLY A 125 19.97 8.11 3.41
N PHE A 126 19.03 7.29 2.92
CA PHE A 126 19.17 5.84 2.93
C PHE A 126 20.21 5.34 1.91
N GLU A 127 20.37 6.00 0.77
CA GLU A 127 21.43 5.72 -0.20
C GLU A 127 22.82 6.03 0.37
N HIS A 128 22.99 7.16 1.07
CA HIS A 128 24.23 7.48 1.76
C HIS A 128 24.58 6.43 2.82
N LEU A 129 23.61 6.02 3.64
CA LEU A 129 23.79 4.91 4.59
C LEU A 129 24.10 3.57 3.91
N LYS A 130 23.67 3.36 2.66
CA LYS A 130 23.97 2.20 1.82
C LYS A 130 25.39 2.22 1.26
N GLU A 131 25.92 3.40 0.94
CA GLU A 131 27.32 3.56 0.52
C GLU A 131 28.30 3.51 1.70
N GLU A 132 28.02 4.22 2.80
CA GLU A 132 28.88 4.24 4.00
C GLU A 132 28.99 2.86 4.67
N ALA A 133 27.87 2.13 4.75
CA ALA A 133 27.83 0.80 5.36
C ALA A 133 28.27 -0.33 4.41
N ALA A 134 28.93 -0.05 3.28
CA ALA A 134 29.51 -1.06 2.40
C ALA A 134 30.64 -1.91 3.04
N VAL A 135 31.05 -1.59 4.27
CA VAL A 135 32.08 -2.27 5.06
C VAL A 135 31.50 -3.24 6.10
N ASP A 136 30.27 -3.02 6.56
CA ASP A 136 29.58 -3.88 7.53
C ASP A 136 28.39 -4.60 6.88
N ALA A 137 27.95 -5.70 7.49
CA ALA A 137 26.76 -6.43 7.06
C ALA A 137 25.47 -5.70 7.50
N TRP A 138 25.33 -4.48 6.99
CA TRP A 138 24.12 -3.71 6.73
C TRP A 138 22.87 -4.22 7.49
N ALA A 139 22.53 -3.57 8.60
CA ALA A 139 21.44 -3.98 9.50
C ALA A 139 20.10 -4.09 8.77
N VAL A 140 19.44 -5.26 8.86
CA VAL A 140 18.24 -5.57 8.06
C VAL A 140 17.06 -4.66 8.37
N GLU A 141 17.07 -3.99 9.53
CA GLU A 141 16.10 -2.95 9.86
C GLU A 141 16.06 -1.80 8.84
N THR A 142 17.22 -1.22 8.52
CA THR A 142 17.33 -0.19 7.46
C THR A 142 16.87 -0.76 6.10
N ARG A 143 16.88 -2.11 5.97
CA ARG A 143 16.50 -3.04 4.87
C ARG A 143 15.08 -2.79 4.39
N CYS A 144 14.26 -2.92 5.42
CA CYS A 144 12.85 -2.69 5.39
C CYS A 144 12.56 -1.19 5.33
N ALA A 145 13.36 -0.34 5.96
CA ALA A 145 13.13 1.10 5.94
C ALA A 145 13.33 1.71 4.54
N TYR A 146 14.46 1.45 3.86
CA TYR A 146 14.71 1.92 2.49
C TYR A 146 13.72 1.31 1.49
N GLY A 147 13.51 -0.01 1.55
CA GLY A 147 12.52 -0.69 0.71
C GLY A 147 11.09 -0.18 0.92
N THR A 148 10.70 0.17 2.16
CA THR A 148 9.42 0.82 2.45
C THR A 148 9.39 2.24 1.91
N CYS A 149 10.48 3.02 2.05
CA CYS A 149 10.58 4.38 1.52
C CYS A 149 10.31 4.43 0.02
N LEU A 150 10.94 3.53 -0.75
CA LEU A 150 10.74 3.40 -2.20
C LEU A 150 9.31 2.97 -2.56
N VAL A 151 8.72 2.02 -1.81
CA VAL A 151 7.34 1.56 -2.05
C VAL A 151 6.32 2.65 -1.76
N GLU A 152 6.47 3.38 -0.66
CA GLU A 152 5.55 4.45 -0.27
C GLU A 152 5.72 5.69 -1.16
N PHE A 153 6.95 6.04 -1.55
CA PHE A 153 7.20 7.08 -2.56
C PHE A 153 6.57 6.72 -3.90
N GLY A 154 6.75 5.49 -4.39
CA GLY A 154 6.16 4.98 -5.63
C GLY A 154 4.63 4.78 -5.56
N ARG A 155 4.02 4.83 -4.37
CA ARG A 155 2.57 4.92 -4.16
C ARG A 155 2.09 6.37 -4.19
N TYR A 156 2.78 7.26 -3.47
CA TYR A 156 2.43 8.66 -3.29
C TYR A 156 2.56 9.44 -4.62
N LEU A 157 3.71 9.32 -5.29
CA LEU A 157 3.82 9.57 -6.72
C LEU A 157 3.69 8.21 -7.42
N PRO A 158 2.73 7.97 -8.32
CA PRO A 158 2.44 6.65 -8.90
C PRO A 158 3.51 6.17 -9.89
N VAL A 159 4.73 5.99 -9.40
CA VAL A 159 5.96 5.65 -10.13
C VAL A 159 6.27 4.19 -9.87
N GLN A 160 5.84 3.35 -10.81
CA GLN A 160 5.93 1.90 -10.69
C GLN A 160 7.37 1.40 -10.48
N GLU A 161 8.35 2.10 -11.05
CA GLU A 161 9.78 1.81 -10.99
C GLU A 161 10.31 1.86 -9.56
N SER A 162 9.88 2.85 -8.76
CA SER A 162 10.33 2.97 -7.36
C SER A 162 9.78 1.82 -6.51
N ALA A 163 8.49 1.49 -6.67
CA ALA A 163 7.89 0.35 -5.97
C ALA A 163 8.54 -1.00 -6.38
N LYS A 164 8.96 -1.16 -7.65
CA LYS A 164 9.75 -2.32 -8.11
C LYS A 164 11.14 -2.35 -7.47
N GLU A 165 11.85 -1.23 -7.39
CA GLU A 165 13.15 -1.19 -6.68
C GLU A 165 12.99 -1.61 -5.22
N GLY A 166 11.92 -1.13 -4.54
CA GLY A 166 11.59 -1.58 -3.19
C GLY A 166 11.40 -3.10 -3.08
N VAL A 167 10.72 -3.73 -4.05
CA VAL A 167 10.61 -5.21 -4.15
C VAL A 167 12.00 -5.86 -4.29
N GLU A 168 12.89 -5.33 -5.13
CA GLU A 168 14.26 -5.85 -5.30
C GLU A 168 15.10 -5.73 -4.02
N VAL A 169 14.97 -4.60 -3.30
CA VAL A 169 15.63 -4.35 -2.01
C VAL A 169 15.20 -5.40 -0.97
N PHE A 170 13.90 -5.66 -0.83
CA PHE A 170 13.37 -6.69 0.07
C PHE A 170 13.77 -8.10 -0.37
N GLN A 171 13.69 -8.42 -1.67
CA GLN A 171 14.07 -9.73 -2.20
C GLN A 171 15.56 -10.02 -1.92
N GLY A 172 16.43 -9.02 -2.10
CA GLY A 172 17.85 -9.14 -1.78
C GLY A 172 18.11 -9.52 -0.31
N VAL A 173 17.33 -8.97 0.63
CA VAL A 173 17.44 -9.34 2.06
C VAL A 173 17.08 -10.80 2.28
N VAL A 174 15.93 -11.23 1.74
CA VAL A 174 15.45 -12.61 1.87
C VAL A 174 16.45 -13.60 1.25
N ASP A 175 17.05 -13.23 0.12
CA ASP A 175 18.10 -14.01 -0.54
C ASP A 175 19.38 -14.08 0.29
N ASP A 176 19.77 -13.01 1.00
CA ASP A 176 20.94 -12.99 1.88
C ASP A 176 20.76 -13.93 3.09
N PHE A 177 19.57 -13.97 3.72
CA PHE A 177 19.22 -14.98 4.72
C PHE A 177 19.25 -16.40 4.12
N ALA A 178 18.71 -16.60 2.92
CA ALA A 178 18.71 -17.89 2.25
C ALA A 178 20.13 -18.37 1.90
N LYS A 179 21.08 -17.47 1.62
CA LYS A 179 22.51 -17.77 1.45
C LYS A 179 23.16 -18.17 2.78
N LYS A 180 22.97 -17.40 3.86
CA LYS A 180 23.47 -17.72 5.21
C LYS A 180 23.07 -19.15 5.62
N ALA A 181 21.78 -19.46 5.58
CA ALA A 181 21.21 -20.75 5.97
C ALA A 181 21.61 -21.95 5.06
N ARG A 182 22.24 -21.70 3.89
CA ARG A 182 22.87 -22.73 3.04
C ARG A 182 24.36 -22.88 3.36
N GLY A 183 25.07 -21.79 3.65
CA GLY A 183 26.48 -21.81 4.03
C GLY A 183 26.74 -22.61 5.31
N GLU A 184 25.86 -22.47 6.30
CA GLU A 184 25.96 -23.19 7.59
C GLU A 184 25.74 -24.70 7.45
N ARG A 185 24.79 -25.11 6.58
CA ARG A 185 24.56 -26.52 6.22
C ARG A 185 25.76 -27.19 5.56
N GLY A 186 26.73 -26.43 5.05
CA GLY A 186 28.00 -26.95 4.55
C GLY A 186 28.94 -27.52 5.63
N ARG A 187 28.67 -27.30 6.92
CA ARG A 187 29.50 -27.76 8.06
C ARG A 187 28.88 -28.90 8.87
N GLY A 188 28.37 -29.92 8.20
CA GLY A 188 28.35 -31.30 8.71
C GLY A 188 27.70 -31.57 10.08
N LYS A 189 26.72 -30.76 10.51
CA LYS A 189 25.89 -31.06 11.70
C LYS A 189 24.62 -31.81 11.29
N SER A 190 24.19 -32.74 12.12
CA SER A 190 23.02 -33.57 11.86
C SER A 190 21.72 -32.77 12.05
N ALA A 191 20.65 -33.15 11.34
CA ALA A 191 19.37 -32.42 11.40
C ALA A 191 18.79 -32.31 12.82
N SER A 192 18.99 -33.33 13.67
CA SER A 192 18.50 -33.33 15.06
C SER A 192 19.37 -32.54 16.05
N GLU A 193 20.63 -32.23 15.71
CA GLU A 193 21.44 -31.30 16.52
C GLU A 193 21.10 -29.84 16.21
N VAL A 194 20.66 -29.54 14.99
CA VAL A 194 20.20 -28.19 14.62
C VAL A 194 18.91 -27.85 15.37
N GLU A 195 17.94 -28.77 15.38
CA GLU A 195 16.65 -28.60 16.06
C GLU A 195 16.80 -28.41 17.60
N ALA A 196 17.88 -28.94 18.20
CA ALA A 196 18.21 -28.73 19.60
C ALA A 196 18.98 -27.42 19.89
N ILE A 197 19.65 -26.82 18.89
CA ILE A 197 20.38 -25.55 19.03
C ILE A 197 19.45 -24.34 18.86
N MET A 198 18.39 -24.48 18.05
CA MET A 198 17.34 -23.47 17.78
C MET A 198 16.53 -23.03 19.03
N SER A 199 16.89 -23.47 20.23
CA SER A 199 16.17 -23.21 21.49
C SER A 199 16.91 -22.30 22.48
N GLU A 200 18.19 -21.94 22.28
CA GLU A 200 19.01 -21.34 23.35
C GLU A 200 19.87 -20.10 22.99
N GLN A 201 19.70 -19.45 21.82
CA GLN A 201 20.50 -18.26 21.48
C GLN A 201 19.67 -17.00 21.15
N SER A 202 19.90 -15.94 21.94
CA SER A 202 19.31 -14.61 21.74
C SER A 202 19.60 -14.01 20.36
N SER A 203 20.69 -14.42 19.70
CA SER A 203 21.06 -13.96 18.35
C SER A 203 20.19 -14.55 17.23
N GLU A 204 19.67 -15.77 17.41
CA GLU A 204 18.77 -16.42 16.43
C GLU A 204 17.32 -15.91 16.56
N LEU A 205 17.01 -15.26 17.69
CA LEU A 205 15.73 -14.62 17.89
C LEU A 205 15.60 -13.39 16.97
N ASP A 206 16.59 -12.50 16.97
CA ASP A 206 16.55 -11.26 16.19
C ASP A 206 16.58 -11.54 14.67
N GLU A 207 17.50 -12.39 14.19
CA GLU A 207 17.62 -12.73 12.76
C GLU A 207 16.31 -13.25 12.13
N ALA A 208 15.52 -14.04 12.88
CA ALA A 208 14.24 -14.53 12.36
C ALA A 208 13.10 -13.50 12.45
N VAL A 209 13.15 -12.51 13.35
CA VAL A 209 12.24 -11.34 13.29
C VAL A 209 12.59 -10.46 12.09
N GLU A 210 13.88 -10.26 11.82
CA GLU A 210 14.37 -9.54 10.65
C GLU A 210 13.96 -10.22 9.33
N LEU A 211 14.15 -11.54 9.21
CA LEU A 211 13.67 -12.32 8.07
C LEU A 211 12.15 -12.22 7.91
N ALA A 212 11.38 -12.33 9.00
CA ALA A 212 9.94 -12.20 8.94
C ALA A 212 9.49 -10.81 8.47
N ARG A 213 10.13 -9.75 8.98
CA ARG A 213 9.92 -8.36 8.55
C ARG A 213 10.23 -8.17 7.07
N ALA A 214 11.32 -8.75 6.58
CA ALA A 214 11.69 -8.71 5.18
C ALA A 214 10.70 -9.47 4.27
N LEU A 215 10.20 -10.63 4.72
CA LEU A 215 9.19 -11.43 4.00
C LEU A 215 7.83 -10.72 3.92
N VAL A 216 7.33 -10.15 5.03
CA VAL A 216 6.09 -9.35 5.01
C VAL A 216 6.29 -8.09 4.17
N GLY A 217 7.43 -7.41 4.30
CA GLY A 217 7.77 -6.23 3.49
C GLY A 217 7.79 -6.52 1.99
N LEU A 218 8.44 -7.61 1.58
CA LEU A 218 8.44 -8.12 0.20
C LEU A 218 7.01 -8.36 -0.31
N GLY A 219 6.17 -8.98 0.51
CA GLY A 219 4.78 -9.26 0.18
C GLY A 219 3.95 -7.98 -0.01
N LYS A 220 4.02 -7.04 0.94
CA LYS A 220 3.37 -5.73 0.84
C LYS A 220 3.85 -4.97 -0.39
N ALA A 221 5.16 -4.89 -0.63
CA ALA A 221 5.75 -4.24 -1.80
C ALA A 221 5.21 -4.80 -3.12
N LYS A 222 5.08 -6.13 -3.24
CA LYS A 222 4.48 -6.78 -4.42
C LYS A 222 2.99 -6.45 -4.58
N LEU A 223 2.22 -6.35 -3.49
CA LEU A 223 0.83 -5.88 -3.54
C LEU A 223 0.73 -4.43 -4.04
N VAL A 224 1.62 -3.53 -3.62
CA VAL A 224 1.64 -2.14 -4.13
C VAL A 224 1.95 -2.10 -5.62
N VAL A 225 2.93 -2.88 -6.10
CA VAL A 225 3.22 -2.95 -7.55
C VAL A 225 2.01 -3.47 -8.35
N VAL A 226 1.26 -4.45 -7.81
CA VAL A 226 0.00 -4.93 -8.39
C VAL A 226 -1.07 -3.83 -8.41
N GLN A 227 -1.28 -3.10 -7.30
CA GLN A 227 -2.22 -1.97 -7.24
C GLN A 227 -1.88 -0.88 -8.27
N LEU A 228 -0.60 -0.53 -8.44
CA LEU A 228 -0.14 0.47 -9.42
C LEU A 228 -0.33 -0.02 -10.87
N GLN A 229 -0.08 -1.31 -11.16
CA GLN A 229 -0.39 -1.91 -12.47
C GLN A 229 -1.88 -1.82 -12.79
N ARG A 230 -2.72 -2.14 -11.80
CA ARG A 230 -4.18 -2.14 -11.91
C ARG A 230 -4.71 -0.73 -12.19
N LYS A 231 -4.27 0.28 -11.42
CA LYS A 231 -4.62 1.70 -11.64
C LYS A 231 -4.20 2.19 -13.03
N ALA A 232 -2.93 1.98 -13.41
CA ALA A 232 -2.44 2.41 -14.72
C ALA A 232 -3.19 1.74 -15.89
N ALA A 233 -3.66 0.50 -15.72
CA ALA A 233 -4.48 -0.19 -16.72
C ALA A 233 -5.94 0.34 -16.78
N GLN A 234 -6.47 0.86 -15.67
CA GLN A 234 -7.79 1.51 -15.60
C GLN A 234 -7.74 2.94 -16.20
N GLU A 235 -6.65 3.68 -15.97
CA GLU A 235 -6.45 5.04 -16.49
C GLU A 235 -6.15 5.09 -18.01
N GLN A 236 -5.70 3.97 -18.59
CA GLN A 236 -5.39 3.84 -20.02
C GLN A 236 -6.55 3.28 -20.85
N GLU A 237 -7.77 3.25 -20.32
CA GLU A 237 -8.98 2.85 -21.04
C GLU A 237 -9.43 3.99 -21.99
N PRO A 238 -9.37 3.82 -23.32
CA PRO A 238 -9.71 4.88 -24.25
C PRO A 238 -11.24 5.01 -24.42
N GLU A 239 -11.72 6.25 -24.45
CA GLU A 239 -13.15 6.61 -24.45
C GLU A 239 -13.96 6.05 -25.64
N ASP A 240 -13.29 5.64 -26.74
CA ASP A 240 -13.88 5.26 -28.02
C ASP A 240 -13.73 3.76 -28.40
N GLU A 241 -13.23 2.88 -27.51
CA GLU A 241 -13.11 1.44 -27.83
C GLU A 241 -14.40 0.64 -27.65
N ASP A 242 -14.67 -0.29 -28.58
CA ASP A 242 -15.81 -1.21 -28.50
C ASP A 242 -15.81 -1.98 -27.16
N GLU A 243 -16.99 -2.14 -26.54
CA GLU A 243 -17.14 -2.75 -25.20
C GLU A 243 -16.44 -4.10 -25.03
N GLU A 244 -16.26 -4.86 -26.11
CA GLU A 244 -15.61 -6.17 -26.09
C GLU A 244 -14.07 -6.07 -26.03
N GLU A 245 -13.46 -5.03 -26.62
CA GLU A 245 -12.00 -4.80 -26.56
C GLU A 245 -11.57 -4.17 -25.21
N GLY A 246 -12.33 -3.21 -24.68
CA GLY A 246 -12.10 -2.66 -23.33
C GLY A 246 -12.16 -3.73 -22.23
N ARG A 247 -13.19 -4.59 -22.27
CA ARG A 247 -13.32 -5.77 -21.38
C ARG A 247 -12.16 -6.77 -21.51
N VAL A 248 -11.41 -6.78 -22.61
CA VAL A 248 -10.20 -7.63 -22.76
C VAL A 248 -8.99 -7.01 -22.08
N ARG A 249 -8.81 -5.68 -22.16
CA ARG A 249 -7.69 -4.96 -21.52
C ARG A 249 -7.78 -4.97 -20.00
N LEU A 250 -8.99 -4.86 -19.45
CA LEU A 250 -9.20 -4.86 -18.00
C LEU A 250 -8.93 -6.22 -17.34
N LYS A 251 -8.80 -7.33 -18.07
CA LYS A 251 -8.61 -8.68 -17.48
C LYS A 251 -7.38 -8.74 -16.56
N ILE A 252 -7.52 -9.39 -15.40
CA ILE A 252 -6.37 -9.74 -14.54
C ILE A 252 -5.35 -10.52 -15.36
N THR A 253 -4.16 -9.94 -15.50
CA THR A 253 -3.10 -10.53 -16.32
C THR A 253 -2.48 -11.74 -15.63
N LYS A 254 -1.78 -12.61 -16.37
CA LYS A 254 -1.10 -13.76 -15.77
C LYS A 254 0.03 -13.30 -14.86
N GLU A 255 0.66 -12.19 -15.24
CA GLU A 255 1.76 -11.51 -14.60
C GLU A 255 1.31 -10.90 -13.26
N GLU A 256 0.19 -10.16 -13.26
CA GLU A 256 -0.47 -9.62 -12.07
C GLU A 256 -0.91 -10.73 -11.10
N LYS A 257 -1.60 -11.76 -11.60
CA LYS A 257 -2.02 -12.91 -10.76
C LYS A 257 -0.83 -13.67 -10.18
N LYS A 258 0.25 -13.81 -10.95
CA LYS A 258 1.51 -14.40 -10.45
C LYS A 258 2.11 -13.53 -9.36
N LEU A 259 2.22 -12.22 -9.57
CA LEU A 259 2.82 -11.28 -8.63
C LEU A 259 2.02 -11.21 -7.32
N TYR A 260 0.69 -11.23 -7.40
CA TYR A 260 -0.23 -11.35 -6.26
C TYR A 260 -0.03 -12.66 -5.47
N ASN A 261 0.05 -13.81 -6.16
CA ASN A 261 0.29 -15.09 -5.50
C ASN A 261 1.66 -15.14 -4.80
N GLU A 262 2.71 -14.62 -5.44
CA GLU A 262 4.04 -14.50 -4.81
C GLU A 262 4.04 -13.53 -3.62
N ALA A 263 3.19 -12.49 -3.65
CA ALA A 263 3.02 -11.56 -2.55
C ALA A 263 2.42 -12.25 -1.33
N LEU A 264 1.34 -13.02 -1.53
CA LEU A 264 0.71 -13.83 -0.49
C LEU A 264 1.67 -14.87 0.09
N GLU A 265 2.41 -15.60 -0.75
CA GLU A 265 3.36 -16.62 -0.28
C GLU A 265 4.46 -16.00 0.61
N ALA A 266 4.91 -14.78 0.30
CA ALA A 266 5.87 -14.05 1.14
C ALA A 266 5.24 -13.58 2.46
N VAL A 267 4.03 -13.01 2.42
CA VAL A 267 3.26 -12.61 3.61
C VAL A 267 3.01 -13.79 4.54
N GLU A 268 2.49 -14.90 4.03
CA GLU A 268 2.12 -16.08 4.82
C GLU A 268 3.33 -16.67 5.55
N LYS A 269 4.48 -16.75 4.88
CA LYS A 269 5.75 -17.17 5.50
C LYS A 269 6.21 -16.21 6.59
N GLY A 270 6.18 -14.90 6.32
CA GLY A 270 6.57 -13.88 7.29
C GLY A 270 5.68 -13.87 8.54
N LEU A 271 4.36 -13.85 8.35
CA LEU A 271 3.39 -13.88 9.44
C LEU A 271 3.43 -15.19 10.23
N ALA A 272 3.71 -16.34 9.61
CA ALA A 272 3.90 -17.60 10.34
C ALA A 272 5.12 -17.58 11.29
N ILE A 273 6.21 -16.92 10.89
CA ILE A 273 7.39 -16.74 11.75
C ILE A 273 7.07 -15.78 12.93
N LEU A 274 6.28 -14.72 12.71
CA LEU A 274 5.85 -13.82 13.78
C LEU A 274 4.86 -14.50 14.76
N ASN A 275 3.88 -15.23 14.24
CA ASN A 275 2.80 -15.84 15.03
C ASN A 275 3.28 -17.04 15.89
N SER A 276 4.31 -17.76 15.43
CA SER A 276 4.86 -18.91 16.17
C SER A 276 5.68 -18.52 17.42
N ARG A 277 5.81 -17.23 17.73
CA ARG A 277 6.66 -16.69 18.82
C ARG A 277 5.80 -16.03 19.90
N ASN A 278 5.75 -16.68 21.07
CA ASN A 278 4.82 -16.36 22.17
C ASN A 278 4.79 -14.87 22.61
N ALA A 279 3.58 -14.34 22.64
CA ALA A 279 2.99 -13.27 23.47
C ALA A 279 3.82 -12.05 23.96
N GLU A 280 4.99 -12.21 24.57
CA GLU A 280 5.61 -11.11 25.36
C GLU A 280 6.38 -10.08 24.53
N CYS A 281 6.82 -10.43 23.31
CA CYS A 281 7.50 -9.51 22.39
C CYS A 281 7.05 -9.63 20.92
N GLY A 282 6.52 -10.80 20.51
CA GLY A 282 6.15 -11.07 19.11
C GLY A 282 4.71 -10.68 18.72
N ALA A 283 3.76 -10.67 19.67
CA ALA A 283 2.35 -10.45 19.36
C ALA A 283 2.08 -9.08 18.71
N SER A 284 2.70 -8.01 19.21
CA SER A 284 2.55 -6.66 18.66
C SER A 284 3.08 -6.54 17.22
N ALA A 285 4.16 -7.25 16.89
CA ALA A 285 4.69 -7.29 15.53
C ALA A 285 3.76 -8.08 14.59
N PHE A 286 3.33 -9.28 14.99
CA PHE A 286 2.35 -10.08 14.23
C PHE A 286 1.06 -9.30 13.96
N VAL A 287 0.50 -8.69 15.00
CA VAL A 287 -0.74 -7.90 14.95
C VAL A 287 -0.59 -6.71 14.00
N ARG A 288 0.45 -5.88 14.18
CA ARG A 288 0.69 -4.69 13.32
C ARG A 288 0.87 -5.09 11.86
N GLU A 289 1.70 -6.10 11.59
CA GLU A 289 1.93 -6.54 10.22
C GLU A 289 0.67 -7.15 9.57
N SER A 290 -0.16 -7.87 10.35
CA SER A 290 -1.44 -8.42 9.85
C SER A 290 -2.44 -7.32 9.48
N ILE A 291 -2.51 -6.24 10.27
CA ILE A 291 -3.33 -5.05 9.97
C ILE A 291 -2.83 -4.36 8.69
N LEU A 292 -1.51 -4.16 8.55
CA LEU A 292 -0.94 -3.54 7.35
C LEU A 292 -1.17 -4.41 6.10
N VAL A 293 -1.04 -5.73 6.20
CA VAL A 293 -1.40 -6.66 5.11
C VAL A 293 -2.89 -6.57 4.77
N ALA A 294 -3.79 -6.48 5.77
CA ALA A 294 -5.21 -6.30 5.53
C ALA A 294 -5.52 -4.97 4.81
N LYS A 295 -4.80 -3.89 5.12
CA LYS A 295 -4.88 -2.60 4.40
C LYS A 295 -4.51 -2.77 2.92
N GLU A 296 -3.42 -3.48 2.61
CA GLU A 296 -3.00 -3.72 1.22
C GLU A 296 -3.97 -4.60 0.44
N LEU A 297 -4.53 -5.62 1.09
CA LEU A 297 -5.56 -6.48 0.51
C LEU A 297 -6.85 -5.69 0.28
N HIS A 298 -7.31 -4.88 1.24
CA HIS A 298 -8.48 -4.02 1.08
C HIS A 298 -8.32 -3.04 -0.10
N SER A 299 -7.18 -2.36 -0.20
CA SER A 299 -6.83 -1.45 -1.31
C SER A 299 -6.93 -2.15 -2.67
N TYR A 300 -6.29 -3.32 -2.82
CA TYR A 300 -6.33 -4.08 -4.08
C TYR A 300 -7.71 -4.67 -4.38
N GLY A 301 -8.41 -5.18 -3.36
CA GLY A 301 -9.79 -5.69 -3.51
C GLY A 301 -10.74 -4.60 -4.00
N THR A 302 -10.63 -3.39 -3.44
CA THR A 302 -11.44 -2.24 -3.84
C THR A 302 -11.19 -1.83 -5.30
N LEU A 303 -9.93 -1.86 -5.77
CA LEU A 303 -9.61 -1.59 -7.18
C LEU A 303 -10.23 -2.60 -8.16
N LEU A 304 -10.41 -3.85 -7.74
CA LEU A 304 -11.05 -4.90 -8.53
C LEU A 304 -12.58 -4.93 -8.43
N ASP A 305 -13.13 -4.37 -7.35
CA ASP A 305 -14.57 -4.27 -7.07
C ASP A 305 -15.16 -2.90 -7.49
N GLN A 306 -14.43 -2.15 -8.31
CA GLN A 306 -14.93 -0.92 -8.94
C GLN A 306 -15.81 -1.25 -10.16
N PRO A 307 -16.97 -0.59 -10.33
CA PRO A 307 -17.80 -0.79 -11.50
C PRO A 307 -17.16 -0.11 -12.73
N HIS A 308 -16.63 -0.93 -13.65
CA HIS A 308 -15.93 -0.50 -14.88
C HIS A 308 -16.80 0.23 -15.94
N HIS A 309 -18.00 0.68 -15.59
CA HIS A 309 -18.91 1.41 -16.47
C HIS A 309 -19.47 2.65 -15.77
N ARG A 310 -18.62 3.67 -15.57
CA ARG A 310 -19.08 5.00 -15.13
C ARG A 310 -19.27 6.01 -16.27
N VAL A 311 -18.72 5.74 -17.46
CA VAL A 311 -18.89 6.61 -18.63
C VAL A 311 -19.64 5.85 -19.72
N TYR A 312 -20.96 6.05 -19.79
CA TYR A 312 -21.69 6.33 -21.04
C TYR A 312 -23.17 6.66 -20.72
N LEU A 313 -23.49 7.96 -20.71
CA LEU A 313 -24.81 8.55 -20.98
C LEU A 313 -26.03 8.03 -20.20
N GLY A 314 -26.27 8.56 -18.99
CA GLY A 314 -27.61 9.00 -18.54
C GLY A 314 -28.80 8.03 -18.48
N LEU A 315 -28.62 6.75 -18.82
CA LEU A 315 -29.64 5.69 -18.76
C LEU A 315 -29.01 4.43 -18.14
N ARG A 316 -28.98 4.39 -16.80
CA ARG A 316 -28.59 3.22 -16.00
C ARG A 316 -29.64 2.09 -16.09
N THR A 317 -29.74 1.45 -17.25
CA THR A 317 -30.41 0.15 -17.42
C THR A 317 -29.48 -0.95 -17.95
N ALA A 318 -28.19 -0.63 -18.16
CA ALA A 318 -27.15 -1.62 -18.41
C ALA A 318 -26.56 -2.11 -17.08
N SER A 319 -26.54 -3.43 -16.87
CA SER A 319 -25.96 -4.07 -15.70
C SER A 319 -24.46 -3.74 -15.57
N ALA A 320 -24.09 -3.03 -14.50
CA ALA A 320 -22.69 -2.81 -14.14
C ALA A 320 -22.04 -4.17 -13.87
N THR A 321 -21.28 -4.67 -14.85
CA THR A 321 -20.74 -6.03 -14.79
C THR A 321 -19.43 -6.02 -14.01
N PHE A 322 -19.46 -6.40 -12.73
CA PHE A 322 -18.25 -6.56 -11.91
C PHE A 322 -17.37 -7.71 -12.43
N ILE A 323 -16.36 -7.38 -13.23
CA ILE A 323 -15.57 -8.35 -14.01
C ILE A 323 -14.73 -9.27 -13.09
N PHE A 324 -14.33 -8.81 -11.89
CA PHE A 324 -13.40 -9.52 -10.98
C PHE A 324 -14.00 -9.87 -9.63
N LYS A 325 -15.32 -9.85 -9.51
CA LYS A 325 -16.10 -10.06 -8.28
C LYS A 325 -15.62 -11.24 -7.42
N ASP A 326 -15.45 -12.43 -8.00
CA ASP A 326 -14.99 -13.63 -7.29
C ASP A 326 -13.59 -13.45 -6.67
N HIS A 327 -12.70 -12.72 -7.36
CA HIS A 327 -11.34 -12.48 -6.87
C HIS A 327 -11.30 -11.35 -5.83
N ALA A 328 -12.12 -10.30 -5.98
CA ALA A 328 -12.32 -9.29 -4.95
C ALA A 328 -12.87 -9.92 -3.65
N LEU A 329 -13.88 -10.80 -3.76
CA LEU A 329 -14.40 -11.62 -2.65
C LEU A 329 -13.30 -12.46 -1.97
N GLU A 330 -12.44 -13.12 -2.74
CA GLU A 330 -11.30 -13.88 -2.22
C GLU A 330 -10.31 -12.98 -1.45
N ILE A 331 -10.03 -11.78 -1.98
CA ILE A 331 -9.13 -10.79 -1.38
C ILE A 331 -9.71 -10.22 -0.08
N PHE A 332 -10.97 -9.77 -0.06
CA PHE A 332 -11.62 -9.29 1.16
C PHE A 332 -11.72 -10.41 2.22
N SER A 333 -11.95 -11.65 1.80
CA SER A 333 -11.93 -12.80 2.71
C SER A 333 -10.56 -13.02 3.35
N ARG A 334 -9.46 -12.84 2.61
CA ARG A 334 -8.11 -12.85 3.18
C ARG A 334 -7.88 -11.67 4.13
N ALA A 335 -8.31 -10.46 3.77
CA ALA A 335 -8.18 -9.27 4.64
C ALA A 335 -8.90 -9.47 5.99
N ILE A 336 -10.16 -9.93 5.96
CA ILE A 336 -10.94 -10.27 7.15
C ILE A 336 -10.24 -11.35 7.99
N ALA A 337 -9.66 -12.37 7.36
CA ALA A 337 -8.93 -13.42 8.08
C ALA A 337 -7.69 -12.90 8.80
N GLN A 338 -6.94 -11.95 8.22
CA GLN A 338 -5.79 -11.32 8.89
C GLN A 338 -6.21 -10.46 10.08
N LEU A 339 -7.29 -9.68 9.93
CA LEU A 339 -7.84 -8.85 11.02
C LEU A 339 -8.40 -9.72 12.16
N ALA A 340 -9.09 -10.83 11.83
CA ALA A 340 -9.55 -11.80 12.82
C ALA A 340 -8.38 -12.49 13.55
N ALA A 341 -7.32 -12.87 12.84
CA ALA A 341 -6.12 -13.45 13.46
C ALA A 341 -5.40 -12.45 14.38
N ALA A 342 -5.31 -11.18 13.97
CA ALA A 342 -4.77 -10.11 14.80
C ALA A 342 -5.64 -9.86 16.05
N HIS A 343 -6.96 -9.87 15.92
CA HIS A 343 -7.89 -9.70 17.05
C HIS A 343 -7.85 -10.86 18.04
N VAL A 344 -7.63 -12.10 17.58
CA VAL A 344 -7.38 -13.24 18.48
C VAL A 344 -6.08 -13.07 19.27
N ALA A 345 -5.07 -12.40 18.70
CA ALA A 345 -3.79 -12.16 19.36
C ALA A 345 -3.82 -10.96 20.34
N ASP A 346 -4.48 -9.86 19.99
CA ASP A 346 -4.66 -8.68 20.86
C ASP A 346 -6.04 -8.02 20.66
N PRO A 347 -7.11 -8.55 21.27
CA PRO A 347 -8.45 -7.99 21.07
C PRO A 347 -8.60 -6.61 21.71
N LYS A 348 -7.88 -6.35 22.81
CA LYS A 348 -8.02 -5.10 23.58
C LYS A 348 -7.44 -3.91 22.85
N SER A 349 -6.28 -4.07 22.20
CA SER A 349 -5.72 -3.00 21.38
C SER A 349 -6.64 -2.71 20.19
N LEU A 350 -7.07 -3.77 19.48
CA LEU A 350 -7.82 -3.62 18.22
C LEU A 350 -9.25 -3.11 18.42
N ASP A 351 -9.94 -3.49 19.50
CA ASP A 351 -11.29 -2.98 19.80
C ASP A 351 -11.29 -1.50 20.25
N ASN A 352 -10.12 -0.91 20.51
CA ASN A 352 -9.98 0.52 20.84
C ASN A 352 -9.25 1.34 19.75
N ASP A 353 -8.94 0.74 18.60
CA ASP A 353 -8.27 1.40 17.47
C ASP A 353 -9.29 1.76 16.37
N ASN A 354 -9.55 3.07 16.19
CA ASN A 354 -10.50 3.58 15.18
C ASN A 354 -10.15 3.10 13.76
N PHE A 355 -8.86 3.14 13.39
CA PHE A 355 -8.41 2.77 12.05
C PHE A 355 -8.66 1.28 11.78
N VAL A 356 -8.36 0.40 12.75
CA VAL A 356 -8.61 -1.03 12.61
C VAL A 356 -10.10 -1.33 12.53
N GLN A 357 -10.93 -0.70 13.38
CA GLN A 357 -12.38 -0.90 13.35
C GLN A 357 -12.97 -0.46 11.99
N ARG A 358 -12.52 0.67 11.41
CA ARG A 358 -12.93 1.13 10.06
C ARG A 358 -12.48 0.19 8.95
N LEU A 359 -11.21 -0.20 8.95
CA LEU A 359 -10.65 -1.12 7.95
C LEU A 359 -11.39 -2.47 7.97
N TRP A 360 -11.72 -2.98 9.16
CA TRP A 360 -12.46 -4.24 9.30
C TRP A 360 -13.91 -4.09 8.82
N GLY A 361 -14.59 -3.02 9.23
CA GLY A 361 -15.93 -2.68 8.74
C GLY A 361 -15.99 -2.57 7.23
N ALA A 362 -15.05 -1.87 6.60
CA ALA A 362 -14.96 -1.72 5.15
C ALA A 362 -14.71 -3.06 4.43
N CYS A 363 -13.84 -3.94 4.96
CA CYS A 363 -13.64 -5.27 4.39
C CYS A 363 -14.90 -6.15 4.47
N LEU A 364 -15.61 -6.09 5.61
CA LEU A 364 -16.87 -6.81 5.83
C LEU A 364 -17.98 -6.30 4.91
N TYR A 365 -18.14 -4.98 4.78
CA TYR A 365 -19.09 -4.34 3.88
C TYR A 365 -18.86 -4.74 2.42
N ASN A 366 -17.64 -4.58 1.90
CA ASN A 366 -17.35 -4.89 0.50
C ASN A 366 -17.57 -6.38 0.19
N ARG A 367 -17.19 -7.30 1.10
CA ARG A 367 -17.54 -8.72 0.95
C ARG A 367 -19.06 -8.94 0.97
N ALA A 368 -19.78 -8.36 1.93
CA ALA A 368 -21.23 -8.49 2.04
C ALA A 368 -21.96 -7.98 0.78
N ARG A 369 -21.55 -6.82 0.25
CA ARG A 369 -22.06 -6.22 -0.99
C ARG A 369 -21.92 -7.17 -2.17
N SER A 370 -20.70 -7.66 -2.43
CA SER A 370 -20.44 -8.63 -3.48
C SER A 370 -21.26 -9.93 -3.31
N MET A 371 -21.50 -10.38 -2.07
CA MET A 371 -22.31 -11.58 -1.80
C MET A 371 -23.82 -11.35 -1.95
N ALA A 372 -24.33 -10.17 -1.60
CA ALA A 372 -25.75 -9.80 -1.66
C ALA A 372 -26.34 -9.85 -3.08
N GLU A 373 -25.51 -9.51 -4.07
CA GLU A 373 -25.83 -9.62 -5.50
C GLU A 373 -25.80 -11.07 -6.05
N GLY A 374 -25.46 -12.07 -5.24
CA GLY A 374 -25.38 -13.47 -5.66
C GLY A 374 -26.74 -14.19 -5.55
N GLU A 375 -27.08 -15.03 -6.53
CA GLU A 375 -28.30 -15.84 -6.47
C GLU A 375 -28.22 -16.87 -5.33
N GLY A 376 -29.12 -16.80 -4.35
CA GLY A 376 -29.37 -17.86 -3.35
C GLY A 376 -29.53 -17.39 -1.91
N GLU A 377 -30.54 -17.93 -1.23
CA GLU A 377 -30.91 -17.64 0.18
C GLU A 377 -29.74 -17.79 1.18
N GLN A 378 -28.84 -18.77 0.95
CA GLN A 378 -27.65 -18.95 1.77
C GLN A 378 -26.66 -17.76 1.64
N ASN A 379 -26.46 -17.25 0.41
CA ASN A 379 -25.59 -16.09 0.17
C ASN A 379 -26.20 -14.83 0.79
N THR A 380 -27.52 -14.67 0.68
CA THR A 380 -28.29 -13.58 1.31
C THR A 380 -28.08 -13.57 2.83
N ASN A 381 -28.22 -14.72 3.50
CA ASN A 381 -28.08 -14.83 4.95
C ASN A 381 -26.62 -14.63 5.44
N GLU A 382 -25.63 -15.11 4.70
CA GLU A 382 -24.22 -14.81 5.00
C GLU A 382 -23.92 -13.31 4.78
N ALA A 383 -24.45 -12.70 3.72
CA ALA A 383 -24.33 -11.27 3.46
C ALA A 383 -24.94 -10.43 4.60
N LYS A 384 -26.18 -10.72 5.05
CA LYS A 384 -26.78 -10.07 6.24
C LYS A 384 -25.87 -10.16 7.47
N THR A 385 -25.31 -11.34 7.72
CA THR A 385 -24.44 -11.58 8.89
C THR A 385 -23.15 -10.76 8.84
N LEU A 386 -22.48 -10.72 7.67
CA LEU A 386 -21.28 -9.91 7.45
C LEU A 386 -21.58 -8.42 7.51
N LEU A 387 -22.75 -8.01 7.02
CA LEU A 387 -23.19 -6.62 6.99
C LEU A 387 -23.51 -6.08 8.39
N GLN A 388 -24.15 -6.88 9.25
CA GLN A 388 -24.32 -6.52 10.66
C GLN A 388 -22.97 -6.37 11.36
N GLN A 389 -22.02 -7.27 11.11
CA GLN A 389 -20.66 -7.13 11.64
C GLN A 389 -19.96 -5.86 11.11
N ALA A 390 -20.19 -5.48 9.84
CA ALA A 390 -19.68 -4.24 9.28
C ALA A 390 -20.25 -3.01 10.01
N ILE A 391 -21.57 -2.98 10.20
CA ILE A 391 -22.28 -1.92 10.94
C ILE A 391 -21.77 -1.82 12.39
N ASP A 392 -21.58 -2.94 13.08
CA ASP A 392 -21.08 -2.97 14.46
C ASP A 392 -19.66 -2.38 14.56
N ARG A 393 -18.77 -2.76 13.61
CA ARG A 393 -17.38 -2.30 13.55
C ARG A 393 -17.29 -0.81 13.18
N LEU A 394 -18.02 -0.36 12.17
CA LEU A 394 -18.10 1.06 11.79
C LEU A 394 -18.74 1.90 12.91
N SER A 395 -19.78 1.40 13.57
CA SER A 395 -20.39 2.09 14.72
C SER A 395 -19.46 2.17 15.94
N ALA A 396 -18.55 1.21 16.10
CA ALA A 396 -17.54 1.24 17.16
C ALA A 396 -16.42 2.25 16.85
N ALA A 397 -15.93 2.26 15.61
CA ALA A 397 -14.98 3.25 15.14
C ALA A 397 -15.45 4.70 15.38
N ARG A 398 -16.70 5.01 15.03
CA ARG A 398 -17.23 6.37 15.16
C ARG A 398 -17.26 6.83 16.61
N LYS A 399 -17.68 5.95 17.52
CA LYS A 399 -17.66 6.21 18.97
C LYS A 399 -16.25 6.51 19.47
N LEU A 400 -15.23 5.85 18.92
CA LEU A 400 -13.82 6.14 19.24
C LEU A 400 -13.40 7.52 18.71
N ALA A 401 -13.75 7.88 17.48
CA ALA A 401 -13.49 9.20 16.90
C ALA A 401 -14.17 10.33 17.71
N ASP A 402 -15.48 10.19 17.97
CA ASP A 402 -16.27 11.13 18.77
C ASP A 402 -15.68 11.30 20.19
N SER A 403 -15.25 10.20 20.84
CA SER A 403 -14.64 10.26 22.17
C SER A 403 -13.27 10.94 22.22
N THR A 404 -12.53 10.90 21.09
CA THR A 404 -11.20 11.48 20.97
C THR A 404 -11.28 12.99 20.73
N SER A 405 -12.25 13.43 19.91
CA SER A 405 -12.58 14.83 19.62
C SER A 405 -12.80 15.68 20.89
N VAL A 406 -13.47 15.13 21.90
CA VAL A 406 -13.82 15.85 23.14
C VAL A 406 -12.63 16.03 24.10
N SER A 407 -11.51 15.32 23.91
CA SER A 407 -10.40 15.29 24.87
C SER A 407 -9.16 16.11 24.46
N SER A 408 -9.12 16.71 23.26
CA SER A 408 -7.96 17.49 22.81
C SER A 408 -8.29 18.67 21.90
N GLU A 409 -8.41 19.86 22.50
CA GLU A 409 -8.36 21.15 21.79
C GLU A 409 -6.99 21.44 21.12
N LEU A 410 -6.05 20.48 21.16
CA LEU A 410 -4.68 20.57 20.66
C LEU A 410 -4.33 19.56 19.55
N LEU A 411 -5.21 18.61 19.21
CA LEU A 411 -4.99 17.57 18.17
C LEU A 411 -6.24 17.41 17.27
N ALA A 412 -6.83 18.53 16.85
CA ALA A 412 -7.92 18.57 15.87
C ALA A 412 -7.43 18.32 14.43
N THR A 413 -6.71 17.21 14.21
CA THR A 413 -6.01 16.89 12.94
C THR A 413 -6.31 15.48 12.41
N ALA A 414 -7.37 14.83 12.89
CA ALA A 414 -8.01 13.79 12.07
C ALA A 414 -8.70 14.52 10.89
N PRO A 415 -8.32 14.28 9.63
CA PRO A 415 -8.89 15.00 8.50
C PRO A 415 -10.39 14.68 8.39
N ALA A 416 -11.22 15.70 8.12
CA ALA A 416 -12.68 15.58 8.15
C ALA A 416 -13.22 14.46 7.25
N THR A 417 -12.52 14.19 6.15
CA THR A 417 -12.80 13.13 5.18
C THR A 417 -12.68 11.71 5.74
N GLU A 418 -11.84 11.46 6.73
CA GLU A 418 -11.77 10.15 7.36
C GLU A 418 -13.07 9.81 8.11
N SER A 419 -13.68 10.83 8.75
CA SER A 419 -15.02 10.75 9.35
C SER A 419 -16.12 10.65 8.28
N THR A 420 -15.99 11.40 7.17
CA THR A 420 -16.92 11.32 6.03
C THR A 420 -16.99 9.92 5.41
N ILE A 421 -15.85 9.32 5.07
CA ILE A 421 -15.78 7.98 4.46
C ILE A 421 -16.39 6.91 5.38
N GLU A 422 -16.20 7.07 6.68
CA GLU A 422 -16.78 6.16 7.68
C GLU A 422 -18.31 6.26 7.74
N LEU A 423 -18.85 7.48 7.74
CA LEU A 423 -20.29 7.73 7.69
C LEU A 423 -20.91 7.27 6.37
N GLU A 424 -20.20 7.45 5.25
CA GLU A 424 -20.61 6.97 3.93
C GLU A 424 -20.73 5.44 3.92
N LEU A 425 -19.70 4.73 4.35
CA LEU A 425 -19.69 3.26 4.43
C LEU A 425 -20.75 2.74 5.42
N LEU A 426 -20.97 3.42 6.55
CA LEU A 426 -22.00 3.05 7.51
C LEU A 426 -23.40 3.24 6.90
N GLY A 427 -23.64 4.36 6.22
CA GLY A 427 -24.87 4.63 5.49
C GLY A 427 -25.13 3.62 4.39
N GLN A 428 -24.14 3.36 3.53
CA GLN A 428 -24.18 2.33 2.49
C GLN A 428 -24.43 0.92 3.07
N SER A 429 -23.90 0.62 4.26
CA SER A 429 -24.14 -0.66 4.93
C SER A 429 -25.61 -0.81 5.36
N TYR A 430 -26.19 0.26 5.92
CA TYR A 430 -27.60 0.30 6.31
C TYR A 430 -28.56 0.26 5.11
N ILE A 431 -28.25 1.00 4.03
CA ILE A 431 -29.02 0.93 2.77
C ILE A 431 -28.98 -0.49 2.20
N LEU A 432 -27.82 -1.14 2.15
CA LEU A 432 -27.75 -2.54 1.71
C LEU A 432 -28.57 -3.46 2.63
N LEU A 433 -28.54 -3.25 3.95
CA LEU A 433 -29.31 -4.06 4.90
C LEU A 433 -30.82 -3.94 4.66
N SER A 434 -31.32 -2.74 4.37
CA SER A 434 -32.73 -2.52 4.04
C SER A 434 -33.21 -3.30 2.80
N THR A 435 -32.32 -3.57 1.84
CA THR A 435 -32.65 -4.39 0.65
C THR A 435 -32.66 -5.90 0.93
N LEU A 436 -32.05 -6.33 2.03
CA LEU A 436 -31.95 -7.74 2.43
C LEU A 436 -32.95 -8.12 3.52
N ALA A 437 -33.41 -7.16 4.32
CA ALA A 437 -34.36 -7.36 5.41
C ALA A 437 -35.66 -8.04 4.92
N GLU A 438 -36.17 -8.99 5.71
CA GLU A 438 -37.43 -9.71 5.43
C GLU A 438 -38.63 -9.06 6.12
N ASP A 439 -38.39 -8.33 7.20
CA ASP A 439 -39.38 -7.56 7.93
C ASP A 439 -39.41 -6.10 7.42
N GLU A 440 -40.62 -5.58 7.18
CA GLU A 440 -40.82 -4.25 6.61
C GLU A 440 -40.43 -3.12 7.59
N GLU A 441 -40.61 -3.33 8.90
CA GLU A 441 -40.22 -2.37 9.93
C GLU A 441 -38.69 -2.35 10.10
N GLU A 442 -38.03 -3.51 10.07
CA GLU A 442 -36.56 -3.61 10.00
C GLU A 442 -36.01 -2.92 8.74
N ALA A 443 -36.61 -3.18 7.57
CA ALA A 443 -36.18 -2.59 6.30
C ALA A 443 -36.28 -1.06 6.32
N LEU A 444 -37.41 -0.51 6.76
CA LEU A 444 -37.63 0.94 6.85
C LEU A 444 -36.68 1.61 7.86
N ASN A 445 -36.53 1.03 9.06
CA ASN A 445 -35.61 1.56 10.07
C ASN A 445 -34.15 1.56 9.58
N ALA A 446 -33.72 0.50 8.87
CA ALA A 446 -32.40 0.44 8.26
C ALA A 446 -32.24 1.49 7.15
N PHE A 447 -33.24 1.66 6.28
CA PHE A 447 -33.22 2.65 5.21
C PHE A 447 -33.10 4.09 5.76
N ASP A 448 -33.97 4.47 6.70
CA ASP A 448 -33.96 5.79 7.32
C ASP A 448 -32.62 6.08 8.02
N THR A 449 -32.11 5.11 8.80
CA THR A 449 -30.80 5.23 9.47
C THR A 449 -29.67 5.41 8.45
N GLY A 450 -29.72 4.68 7.32
CA GLY A 450 -28.75 4.77 6.25
C GLY A 450 -28.75 6.16 5.58
N VAL A 451 -29.93 6.66 5.23
CA VAL A 451 -30.12 8.01 4.66
C VAL A 451 -29.63 9.10 5.63
N GLU A 452 -29.86 8.96 6.93
CA GLU A 452 -29.33 9.90 7.94
C GLU A 452 -27.80 9.93 7.97
N GLN A 453 -27.13 8.77 7.89
CA GLN A 453 -25.65 8.74 7.87
C GLN A 453 -25.08 9.35 6.59
N LEU A 454 -25.69 9.05 5.43
CA LEU A 454 -25.27 9.62 4.14
C LEU A 454 -25.46 11.14 4.11
N LYS A 455 -26.56 11.66 4.68
CA LYS A 455 -26.77 13.11 4.82
C LYS A 455 -25.72 13.74 5.73
N HIS A 456 -25.41 13.12 6.86
CA HIS A 456 -24.39 13.63 7.77
C HIS A 456 -22.99 13.59 7.15
N ALA A 457 -22.66 12.58 6.32
CA ALA A 457 -21.44 12.57 5.51
C ALA A 457 -21.40 13.76 4.53
N LEU A 458 -22.50 14.06 3.83
CA LEU A 458 -22.59 15.20 2.89
C LEU A 458 -22.58 16.56 3.62
N GLU A 459 -22.99 16.63 4.89
CA GLU A 459 -22.84 17.83 5.72
C GLU A 459 -21.38 18.09 6.11
N LEU A 460 -20.57 17.04 6.27
CA LEU A 460 -19.12 17.14 6.53
C LEU A 460 -18.30 17.39 5.26
N ASP A 461 -18.74 16.88 4.11
CA ASP A 461 -18.12 17.08 2.80
C ASP A 461 -19.16 17.49 1.73
N PRO A 462 -19.59 18.77 1.69
CA PRO A 462 -20.65 19.23 0.79
C PRO A 462 -20.29 19.17 -0.70
N ASP A 463 -18.99 19.08 -1.03
CA ASP A 463 -18.48 19.07 -2.39
C ASP A 463 -18.42 17.64 -2.99
N ASN A 464 -18.67 16.60 -2.20
CA ASN A 464 -18.77 15.21 -2.65
C ASN A 464 -19.97 15.00 -3.59
N GLU A 465 -19.72 15.08 -4.90
CA GLU A 465 -20.75 14.93 -5.94
C GLU A 465 -21.32 13.53 -5.99
N ASP A 466 -20.49 12.49 -5.79
CA ASP A 466 -20.89 11.07 -5.79
C ASP A 466 -21.94 10.77 -4.73
N LEU A 467 -21.71 11.27 -3.51
CA LEU A 467 -22.63 11.13 -2.38
C LEU A 467 -23.92 11.95 -2.59
N ARG A 468 -23.81 13.12 -3.21
CA ARG A 468 -24.96 13.96 -3.60
C ARG A 468 -25.82 13.27 -4.67
N GLU A 469 -25.21 12.63 -5.66
CA GLU A 469 -25.89 11.78 -6.64
C GLU A 469 -26.54 10.57 -5.98
N GLN A 470 -25.84 9.88 -5.07
CA GLN A 470 -26.37 8.73 -4.34
C GLN A 470 -27.64 9.11 -3.55
N LEU A 471 -27.59 10.20 -2.78
CA LEU A 471 -28.73 10.70 -2.00
C LEU A 471 -29.91 11.19 -2.86
N ALA A 472 -29.68 11.57 -4.12
CA ALA A 472 -30.75 11.96 -5.04
C ALA A 472 -31.45 10.76 -5.72
N LEU A 473 -30.90 9.55 -5.56
CA LEU A 473 -31.44 8.29 -6.11
C LEU A 473 -32.17 7.42 -5.07
N LEU A 474 -32.10 7.79 -3.78
CA LEU A 474 -32.79 7.17 -2.64
C LEU A 474 -34.11 7.91 -2.34
#